data_AF-A0A524KQV8-F1
#
_entry.id   AF-A0A524KQV8-F1
#
_cell.length_a   1.000
_cell.length_b   1.000
_cell.length_c   1.000
_cell.angle_alpha   90.00
_cell.angle_beta   90.00
_cell.angle_gamma   90.00
#
_symmetry.space_group_name_H-M   'P 1'
#
loop_
_entity.id
_entity.type
_entity.pdbx_description
1 polymer ?
#
loop_
_entity_poly.entity_id
_entity_poly.type
_entity_poly.pdbx_seq_one_letter_code
_entity_poly.pdbx_strand_id
1 'polypeptide(L)'
;MRPMRRIPEIALLMFLALGCGRPGGAPERYVLRVGAARASVEVAADPSQRAAGLSGRHAIGEDEGMLFIFPEPGHVSFWMRDTHVPLSIA
;
A
#
# COMPACT_ATOMS: atom_id res chain seq x y z
N MET A 1 -15.81 -31.47 -49.82
CA MET A 1 -14.49 -31.30 -49.16
C MET A 1 -14.32 -29.85 -48.69
N ARG A 2 -14.44 -29.61 -47.38
CA ARG A 2 -13.94 -28.39 -46.71
C ARG A 2 -13.04 -28.86 -45.56
N PRO A 3 -11.76 -28.48 -45.50
CA PRO A 3 -10.86 -28.95 -44.46
C PRO A 3 -11.18 -28.25 -43.15
N MET A 4 -11.65 -29.02 -42.18
CA MET A 4 -11.84 -28.59 -40.80
C MET A 4 -10.45 -28.44 -40.16
N ARG A 5 -9.94 -27.20 -40.10
CA ARG A 5 -8.68 -26.83 -39.44
C ARG A 5 -8.77 -27.19 -37.95
N ARG A 6 -7.94 -28.15 -37.54
CA ARG A 6 -7.54 -28.36 -36.15
C ARG A 6 -6.61 -27.24 -35.70
N ILE A 7 -6.47 -27.09 -34.37
CA ILE A 7 -5.44 -26.38 -33.57
C ILE A 7 -5.98 -25.08 -32.91
N PRO A 8 -5.82 -24.88 -31.58
CA PRO A 8 -5.79 -25.84 -30.46
C PRO A 8 -6.38 -25.29 -29.12
N GLU A 9 -6.53 -26.14 -28.11
CA GLU A 9 -6.86 -25.82 -26.70
C GLU A 9 -5.87 -24.90 -25.96
N ILE A 10 -4.82 -24.40 -26.61
CA ILE A 10 -3.79 -23.55 -25.99
C ILE A 10 -4.37 -22.18 -25.57
N ALA A 11 -5.45 -21.74 -26.20
CA ALA A 11 -6.08 -20.46 -25.89
C ALA A 11 -6.67 -20.38 -24.46
N LEU A 12 -6.96 -21.52 -23.81
CA LEU A 12 -7.57 -21.54 -22.48
C LEU A 12 -6.53 -21.38 -21.34
N LEU A 13 -5.27 -21.75 -21.58
CA LEU A 13 -4.19 -21.64 -20.58
C LEU A 13 -3.59 -20.23 -20.47
N MET A 14 -3.85 -19.35 -21.44
CA MET A 14 -3.27 -17.99 -21.48
C MET A 14 -4.16 -16.92 -20.82
N PHE A 15 -5.34 -17.29 -20.31
CA PHE A 15 -6.25 -16.36 -19.64
C PHE A 15 -6.04 -16.27 -18.11
N LEU A 16 -5.30 -17.21 -17.51
CA LEU A 16 -5.12 -17.27 -16.05
C LEU A 16 -3.97 -16.41 -15.48
N ALA A 17 -3.12 -15.81 -16.33
CA ALA A 17 -1.89 -15.15 -15.89
C ALA A 17 -2.00 -13.63 -15.66
N LEU A 18 -3.15 -12.99 -15.96
CA LEU A 18 -3.31 -11.53 -15.84
C LEU A 18 -4.03 -11.07 -14.55
N GLY A 19 -4.07 -11.93 -13.52
CA GLY A 19 -4.87 -11.69 -12.32
C GLY A 19 -4.13 -11.23 -11.05
N CYS A 20 -2.83 -10.95 -11.10
CA CYS A 20 -2.12 -10.43 -9.91
C CYS A 20 -2.10 -8.90 -9.91
N GLY A 21 -3.23 -8.27 -9.55
CA GLY A 21 -3.20 -6.90 -9.06
C GLY A 21 -2.36 -6.89 -7.79
N ARG A 22 -1.14 -6.37 -7.83
CA ARG A 22 -0.26 -6.26 -6.65
C ARG A 22 -0.96 -5.35 -5.63
N PRO A 23 -1.46 -5.86 -4.49
CA PRO A 23 -1.84 -5.00 -3.39
C PRO A 23 -0.54 -4.46 -2.79
N GLY A 24 -0.32 -3.15 -2.86
CA GLY A 24 0.92 -2.53 -2.39
C GLY A 24 1.56 -1.54 -3.36
N GLY A 25 0.75 -0.69 -4.00
CA GLY A 25 1.28 0.52 -4.63
C GLY A 25 1.92 1.43 -3.59
N ALA A 26 2.89 2.25 -4.02
CA ALA A 26 3.47 3.27 -3.15
C ALA A 26 2.34 4.16 -2.60
N PRO A 27 2.33 4.47 -1.29
CA PRO A 27 1.29 5.29 -0.70
C PRO A 27 1.31 6.69 -1.31
N GLU A 28 0.14 7.25 -1.52
CA GLU A 28 -0.01 8.61 -2.04
C GLU A 28 0.38 9.63 -0.96
N ARG A 29 0.99 10.74 -1.38
CA ARG A 29 1.48 11.78 -0.47
C ARG A 29 0.60 13.02 -0.53
N TYR A 30 0.23 13.52 0.64
CA TYR A 30 -0.65 14.67 0.83
C TYR A 30 -0.01 15.68 1.79
N VAL A 31 -0.34 16.96 1.63
CA VAL A 31 0.02 17.99 2.61
C VAL A 31 -1.15 18.22 3.54
N LEU A 32 -1.02 17.74 4.77
CA LEU A 32 -1.98 17.94 5.86
C LEU A 32 -1.74 19.31 6.51
N ARG A 33 -2.83 19.98 6.89
CA ARG A 33 -2.79 21.21 7.68
C ARG A 33 -3.63 21.04 8.93
N VAL A 34 -3.02 21.25 10.09
CA VAL A 34 -3.70 21.19 11.40
C VAL A 34 -3.39 22.49 12.14
N GLY A 35 -4.37 23.39 12.16
CA GLY A 35 -4.14 24.77 12.62
C GLY A 35 -3.04 25.45 11.80
N ALA A 36 -1.97 25.89 12.48
CA ALA A 36 -0.80 26.50 11.84
C ALA A 36 0.24 25.47 11.35
N ALA A 37 0.17 24.21 11.80
CA ALA A 37 1.12 23.17 11.44
C ALA A 37 0.85 22.63 10.03
N ARG A 38 1.92 22.22 9.34
CA ARG A 38 1.89 21.59 8.02
C ARG A 38 2.69 20.30 8.09
N ALA A 39 2.15 19.22 7.56
CA ALA A 39 2.86 17.94 7.48
C ALA A 39 2.68 17.32 6.10
N SER A 40 3.75 16.80 5.52
CA SER A 40 3.72 15.97 4.32
C SER A 40 3.53 14.51 4.73
N VAL A 41 2.32 13.99 4.57
CA VAL A 41 1.96 12.64 5.02
C VAL A 41 1.74 11.69 3.84
N GLU A 42 2.24 10.47 3.98
CA GLU A 42 1.88 9.35 3.11
C GLU A 42 0.63 8.65 3.65
N VAL A 43 -0.32 8.29 2.78
CA VAL A 43 -1.59 7.69 3.21
C VAL A 43 -1.54 6.17 3.05
N ALA A 44 -1.68 5.47 4.17
CA ALA A 44 -1.80 4.02 4.24
C ALA A 44 -3.28 3.63 4.39
N ALA A 45 -3.96 3.44 3.25
CA ALA A 45 -5.39 3.13 3.19
C ALA A 45 -5.70 1.63 3.08
N ASP A 46 -4.80 0.85 2.47
CA ASP A 46 -4.93 -0.59 2.32
C ASP A 46 -4.25 -1.35 3.48
N PRO A 47 -4.75 -2.54 3.88
CA PRO A 47 -4.08 -3.40 4.87
C PRO A 47 -2.58 -3.60 4.64
N SER A 48 -2.16 -3.80 3.38
CA SER A 48 -0.75 -3.99 3.02
C SER A 48 0.11 -2.76 3.32
N GLN A 49 -0.40 -1.57 3.02
CA GLN A 49 0.28 -0.30 3.29
C GLN A 49 0.37 -0.03 4.80
N ARG A 50 -0.70 -0.31 5.55
CA ARG A 50 -0.70 -0.17 7.01
C ARG A 50 0.29 -1.11 7.70
N ALA A 51 0.38 -2.36 7.22
CA ALA A 51 1.31 -3.33 7.76
C ALA A 51 2.79 -2.97 7.46
N ALA A 52 3.05 -2.41 6.27
CA ALA A 52 4.37 -1.92 5.92
C ALA A 52 4.77 -0.69 6.74
N GLY A 53 3.86 0.27 6.91
CA GLY A 53 4.10 1.48 7.70
C GLY A 53 5.35 2.24 7.24
N LEU A 54 6.15 2.68 8.20
CA LEU A 54 7.45 3.34 7.98
C LEU A 54 8.64 2.38 8.16
N SER A 55 8.40 1.06 8.06
CA SER A 55 9.45 0.04 8.25
C SER A 55 10.57 0.19 7.22
N GLY A 56 11.81 -0.10 7.62
CA GLY A 56 12.99 0.01 6.78
C GLY A 56 13.45 1.44 6.48
N ARG A 57 12.76 2.46 6.98
CA ARG A 57 13.21 3.85 6.85
C ARG A 57 14.28 4.17 7.87
N HIS A 58 15.36 4.76 7.41
CA HIS A 58 16.46 5.25 8.25
C HIS A 58 16.32 6.73 8.61
N ALA A 59 15.46 7.47 7.89
CA ALA A 59 15.20 8.88 8.14
C ALA A 59 13.77 9.23 7.71
N ILE A 60 13.23 10.27 8.34
CA ILE A 60 11.98 10.94 7.99
C ILE A 60 12.19 12.44 8.24
N GLY A 61 11.64 13.30 7.38
CA GLY A 61 11.69 14.75 7.62
C GLY A 61 10.93 15.14 8.89
N GLU A 62 11.27 16.29 9.48
CA GLU A 62 10.61 16.78 10.70
C GLU A 62 9.10 17.00 10.53
N ASP A 63 8.69 17.44 9.33
CA ASP A 63 7.29 17.64 8.94
C ASP A 63 6.75 16.49 8.09
N GLU A 64 7.39 15.31 8.10
CA GLU A 64 6.95 14.15 7.33
C GLU A 64 6.34 13.06 8.22
N GLY A 65 5.36 12.33 7.68
CA GLY A 65 4.68 11.30 8.44
C GLY A 65 3.91 10.32 7.58
N MET A 66 3.16 9.46 8.24
CA MET A 66 2.20 8.55 7.60
C MET A 66 0.84 8.67 8.30
N LEU A 67 -0.22 8.77 7.50
CA LEU A 67 -1.60 8.78 7.94
C LEU A 67 -2.21 7.40 7.69
N PHE A 68 -2.62 6.73 8.77
CA PHE A 68 -3.25 5.41 8.72
C PHE A 68 -4.77 5.56 8.67
N ILE A 69 -5.41 5.05 7.61
CA ILE A 69 -6.87 5.08 7.48
C ILE A 69 -7.43 3.71 7.86
N PHE A 70 -8.32 3.70 8.86
CA PHE A 70 -9.08 2.52 9.27
C PHE A 70 -10.55 2.74 8.89
N PRO A 71 -11.18 1.80 8.17
CA PRO A 71 -12.56 1.96 7.70
C PRO A 71 -13.59 1.94 8.83
N GLU A 72 -13.25 1.31 9.95
CA GLU A 72 -14.10 1.18 11.12
C GLU A 72 -13.34 1.66 12.37
N PRO A 73 -14.00 2.34 13.31
CA PRO A 73 -13.40 2.71 14.58
C PRO A 73 -13.17 1.46 15.44
N GLY A 74 -12.05 1.40 16.14
CA GLY A 74 -11.74 0.28 17.02
C GLY A 74 -10.39 0.43 17.71
N HIS A 75 -10.07 -0.54 18.57
CA HIS A 75 -8.74 -0.63 19.17
C HIS A 75 -7.76 -1.12 18.13
N VAL A 76 -6.75 -0.29 17.85
CA VAL A 76 -5.65 -0.62 16.94
C VAL A 76 -4.36 -0.72 17.72
N SER A 77 -3.53 -1.68 17.34
CA SER A 77 -2.20 -1.88 17.91
C SER A 77 -1.17 -1.61 16.83
N PHE A 78 -0.15 -0.85 17.20
CA PHE A 78 1.00 -0.60 16.35
C PHE A 78 2.21 -1.37 16.87
N TRP A 79 3.06 -1.81 15.95
CA TRP A 79 4.40 -2.30 16.25
C TRP A 79 5.43 -1.35 15.62
N MET A 80 6.67 -1.43 16.09
CA MET A 80 7.81 -0.72 15.50
C MET A 80 8.83 -1.71 14.91
N ARG A 81 8.34 -2.81 14.32
CA ARG A 81 9.20 -3.79 13.65
C ARG A 81 10.00 -3.09 12.55
N ASP A 82 11.31 -3.29 12.55
CA ASP A 82 12.25 -2.73 11.55
C ASP A 82 12.14 -1.21 11.37
N THR A 83 11.71 -0.49 12.42
CA THR A 83 11.62 0.97 12.41
C THR A 83 12.88 1.54 13.05
N HIS A 84 13.74 2.17 12.25
CA HIS A 84 15.03 2.71 12.72
C HIS A 84 14.93 4.13 13.29
N VAL A 85 13.79 4.80 13.12
CA VAL A 85 13.52 6.16 13.60
C VAL A 85 12.51 6.09 14.74
N PRO A 86 12.73 6.78 15.88
CA PRO A 86 11.72 6.84 16.94
C PRO A 86 10.46 7.54 16.43
N LEU A 87 9.30 6.92 16.63
CA LEU A 87 8.00 7.44 16.17
C LEU A 87 7.09 7.77 17.34
N SER A 88 6.21 8.74 17.13
CA SER A 88 5.06 9.02 18.00
C SER A 88 3.76 8.77 17.22
N ILE A 89 2.74 8.26 17.90
CA ILE A 89 1.41 7.99 17.33
C ILE A 89 0.42 8.81 18.15
N ALA A 90 -0.48 9.52 17.46
CA ALA A 90 -1.43 10.46 18.05
C ALA A 90 -2.88 10.06 17.73
#